data_AF-A0A3D4W440-F1
#
_entry.id   AF-A0A3D4W440-F1
#
_cell.length_a   1.000
_cell.length_b   1.000
_cell.length_c   1.000
_cell.angle_alpha   90.00
_cell.angle_beta   90.00
_cell.angle_gamma   90.00
#
_symmetry.space_group_name_H-M   'P 1'
#
loop_
_entity.id
_entity.type
_entity.pdbx_description
1 polymer ?
#
loop_
_entity_poly.entity_id
_entity_poly.type
_entity_poly.pdbx_seq_one_letter_code
_entity_poly.pdbx_strand_id
1 'polypeptide(L)'
;LIRRLTAGMAVLLLDGCAKGIAFSVQSLNARSVDEPAGEGNLRGSREGFADLLRVNTSLLRRCFRNDALVIEIGQADCEMKTEYALCYCRDTANPKAVQKVRQTLQRARPQLLLDSSYFVPWLFPCKIRTFAPVRYTERPIVAAAKLREGKFVILVNGSPSALILPALFCENFECLDDYAGTAYFASFLRVLKYISFYLSIFLPGVFVCWAVYLPELLPPQLL
;
A
#
# COMPACT_ATOMS: atom_id res chain seq x y z
N LEU A 1 -8.17 -33.84 -1.31
CA LEU A 1 -9.25 -33.48 -0.37
C LEU A 1 -8.89 -32.25 0.49
N ILE A 2 -7.89 -32.36 1.36
CA ILE A 2 -7.52 -31.34 2.38
C ILE A 2 -7.27 -29.95 1.76
N ARG A 3 -6.54 -29.85 0.64
CA ARG A 3 -6.28 -28.58 -0.05
C ARG A 3 -7.55 -27.89 -0.59
N ARG A 4 -8.59 -28.66 -0.92
CA ARG A 4 -9.86 -28.11 -1.42
C ARG A 4 -10.76 -27.67 -0.26
N LEU A 5 -10.77 -28.43 0.84
CA LEU A 5 -11.46 -28.07 2.08
C LEU A 5 -10.88 -26.80 2.73
N THR A 6 -9.55 -26.72 2.85
CA THR A 6 -8.85 -25.53 3.38
C THR A 6 -9.01 -24.29 2.51
N ALA A 7 -9.24 -24.48 1.20
CA ALA A 7 -9.62 -23.42 0.30
C ALA A 7 -11.12 -23.10 0.33
N GLY A 8 -11.90 -23.52 1.34
CA GLY A 8 -13.31 -23.12 1.50
C GLY A 8 -14.27 -23.68 0.44
N MET A 9 -13.91 -24.77 -0.25
CA MET A 9 -14.82 -25.49 -1.14
C MET A 9 -15.56 -26.57 -0.36
N ALA A 10 -16.87 -26.73 -0.61
CA ALA A 10 -17.62 -27.85 -0.07
C ALA A 10 -17.29 -29.10 -0.89
N VAL A 11 -16.99 -30.22 -0.22
CA VAL A 11 -16.68 -31.49 -0.90
C VAL A 11 -17.74 -32.52 -0.54
N LEU A 12 -18.44 -33.03 -1.55
CA LEU A 12 -19.36 -34.15 -1.41
C LEU A 12 -18.59 -35.45 -1.62
N LEU A 13 -18.60 -36.29 -0.59
CA LEU A 13 -18.05 -37.65 -0.62
C LEU A 13 -19.23 -38.62 -0.53
N LEU A 14 -19.30 -39.55 -1.48
CA LEU A 14 -20.28 -40.63 -1.49
C LEU A 14 -19.58 -41.90 -1.01
N ASP A 15 -20.22 -42.61 -0.08
CA ASP A 15 -19.68 -43.86 0.44
C ASP A 15 -19.55 -44.91 -0.69
N GLY A 16 -18.42 -45.61 -0.72
CA GLY A 16 -18.04 -46.54 -1.80
C GLY A 16 -17.46 -45.90 -3.07
N CYS A 17 -17.35 -44.57 -3.17
CA CYS A 17 -16.73 -43.88 -4.31
C CYS A 17 -15.32 -43.35 -4.00
N ALA A 18 -14.32 -43.74 -4.79
CA ALA A 18 -12.93 -43.25 -4.66
C ALA A 18 -12.74 -41.78 -5.08
N LYS A 19 -13.76 -41.16 -5.69
CA LYS A 19 -13.73 -39.77 -6.19
C LYS A 19 -14.84 -38.97 -5.52
N GLY A 20 -14.51 -37.79 -5.01
CA GLY A 20 -15.46 -36.81 -4.49
C GLY A 20 -15.67 -35.64 -5.44
N ILE A 21 -16.83 -35.00 -5.35
CA ILE A 21 -17.15 -33.79 -6.13
C ILE A 21 -16.89 -32.59 -5.24
N ALA A 22 -16.09 -31.63 -5.71
CA ALA A 22 -15.84 -30.37 -5.00
C ALA A 22 -16.65 -29.24 -5.64
N PHE A 23 -17.53 -28.63 -4.85
CA PHE A 23 -18.31 -27.45 -5.22
C PHE A 23 -17.64 -26.21 -4.65
N SER A 24 -17.47 -25.18 -5.47
CA SER A 24 -17.11 -23.85 -4.98
C SER A 24 -18.36 -23.20 -4.38
N VAL A 25 -18.54 -23.38 -3.07
CA VAL A 25 -19.61 -22.74 -2.28
C VAL A 25 -19.10 -21.45 -1.65
N GLN A 26 -17.99 -20.91 -2.14
CA GLN A 26 -17.48 -19.60 -1.75
C GLN A 26 -18.43 -18.50 -2.24
N SER A 27 -19.57 -18.31 -1.58
CA SER A 27 -20.11 -16.97 -1.42
C SER A 27 -19.21 -16.30 -0.40
N LEU A 28 -18.08 -15.78 -0.87
CA LEU A 28 -17.31 -14.86 -0.06
C LEU A 28 -18.22 -13.66 0.19
N ASN A 29 -18.83 -13.63 1.38
CA ASN A 29 -19.15 -12.39 2.05
C ASN A 29 -17.80 -11.72 2.35
N ALA A 30 -17.14 -11.26 1.28
CA ALA A 30 -16.08 -10.29 1.43
C ALA A 30 -16.69 -9.16 2.25
N ARG A 31 -15.91 -8.57 3.15
CA ARG A 31 -16.25 -7.24 3.67
C ARG A 31 -16.74 -6.42 2.49
N SER A 32 -17.92 -5.81 2.63
CA SER A 32 -18.37 -4.84 1.66
C SER A 32 -17.26 -3.81 1.47
N VAL A 33 -17.22 -3.21 0.30
CA VAL A 33 -16.30 -2.11 0.02
C VAL A 33 -16.72 -0.96 0.92
N ASP A 34 -16.16 -0.98 2.13
CA ASP A 34 -16.46 -0.07 3.23
C ASP A 34 -15.38 1.03 3.29
N GLU A 35 -15.70 2.10 4.02
CA GLU A 35 -14.82 3.24 4.16
C GLU A 35 -13.52 2.83 4.87
N PRO A 36 -12.33 3.11 4.29
CA PRO A 36 -11.06 2.77 4.91
C PRO A 36 -10.91 3.52 6.24
N ALA A 37 -10.75 2.78 7.33
CA ALA A 37 -10.63 3.36 8.67
C ALA A 37 -9.28 4.08 8.88
N GLY A 38 -8.23 3.68 8.14
CA GLY A 38 -6.88 4.25 8.26
C GLY A 38 -6.67 5.55 7.47
N GLU A 39 -7.48 5.79 6.44
CA GLU A 39 -7.46 7.02 5.65
C GLU A 39 -8.84 7.69 5.75
N GLY A 40 -9.03 8.58 6.72
CA GLY A 40 -10.26 9.40 6.82
C GLY A 40 -10.25 10.51 5.76
N ASN A 41 -11.34 10.66 5.00
CA ASN A 41 -11.56 11.85 4.16
C ASN A 41 -12.83 12.57 4.54
N LEU A 42 -12.81 13.89 4.33
CA LEU A 42 -14.00 14.73 4.36
C LEU A 42 -14.76 14.67 3.01
N ARG A 43 -14.10 14.34 1.89
CA ARG A 43 -14.70 14.24 0.54
C ARG A 43 -13.98 13.21 -0.35
N GLY A 44 -14.71 12.42 -1.17
CA GLY A 44 -14.15 11.48 -2.15
C GLY A 44 -14.86 10.12 -2.19
N SER A 45 -14.38 9.18 -3.03
CA SER A 45 -14.88 7.80 -3.02
C SER A 45 -14.52 7.13 -1.69
N ARG A 46 -15.53 6.60 -1.01
CA ARG A 46 -15.40 5.86 0.25
C ARG A 46 -14.96 4.42 0.04
N GLU A 47 -14.60 4.05 -1.17
CA GLU A 47 -14.30 2.67 -1.49
C GLU A 47 -12.88 2.32 -1.07
N GLY A 48 -12.73 1.42 -0.10
CA GLY A 48 -11.46 0.79 0.24
C GLY A 48 -11.18 -0.47 -0.59
N PHE A 49 -9.93 -0.90 -0.60
CA PHE A 49 -9.57 -2.26 -0.99
C PHE A 49 -10.17 -3.26 0.01
N ALA A 50 -10.59 -4.41 -0.51
CA ALA A 50 -11.09 -5.53 0.26
C ALA A 50 -10.00 -6.59 0.47
N ASP A 51 -10.31 -7.68 1.18
CA ASP A 51 -9.32 -8.75 1.40
C ASP A 51 -9.06 -9.60 0.14
N LEU A 52 -10.03 -9.66 -0.78
CA LEU A 52 -9.94 -10.49 -1.97
C LEU A 52 -9.18 -9.80 -3.10
N LEU A 53 -8.10 -10.44 -3.57
CA LEU A 53 -7.31 -9.96 -4.70
C LEU A 53 -8.15 -9.73 -5.97
N ARG A 54 -9.12 -10.61 -6.23
CA ARG A 54 -10.01 -10.50 -7.41
C ARG A 54 -10.94 -9.28 -7.33
N VAL A 55 -11.36 -8.89 -6.13
CA VAL A 55 -12.16 -7.68 -5.91
C VAL A 55 -11.25 -6.46 -6.05
N ASN A 56 -10.04 -6.49 -5.48
CA ASN A 56 -9.11 -5.38 -5.56
C ASN A 56 -8.66 -5.06 -6.98
N THR A 57 -8.39 -6.10 -7.78
CA THR A 57 -8.03 -5.94 -9.20
C THR A 57 -9.18 -5.38 -10.04
N SER A 58 -10.43 -5.74 -9.74
CA SER A 58 -11.60 -5.18 -10.43
C SER A 58 -11.87 -3.73 -10.04
N LEU A 59 -11.74 -3.38 -8.75
CA LEU A 59 -11.82 -2.00 -8.26
C LEU A 59 -10.76 -1.11 -8.93
N LEU A 60 -9.51 -1.57 -8.96
CA LEU A 60 -8.40 -0.86 -9.57
C LEU A 60 -8.64 -0.63 -11.07
N ARG A 61 -9.14 -1.65 -11.79
CA ARG A 61 -9.48 -1.53 -13.22
C ARG A 61 -10.66 -0.61 -13.48
N ARG A 62 -11.61 -0.49 -12.54
CA ARG A 62 -12.72 0.49 -12.63
C ARG A 62 -12.23 1.93 -12.46
N CYS A 63 -11.25 2.15 -11.59
CA CYS A 63 -10.62 3.45 -11.36
C CYS A 63 -9.68 3.85 -12.51
N PHE A 64 -8.89 2.91 -13.04
CA PHE A 64 -7.93 3.14 -14.11
C PHE A 64 -8.47 2.59 -15.45
N ARG A 65 -9.27 3.41 -16.13
CA ARG A 65 -9.93 3.05 -17.40
C ARG A 65 -9.01 3.28 -18.60
N ASN A 66 -7.92 2.50 -18.68
CA ASN A 66 -6.99 2.56 -19.80
C ASN A 66 -6.36 1.17 -20.06
N ASP A 67 -6.19 0.81 -21.32
CA ASP A 67 -5.61 -0.46 -21.77
C ASP A 67 -4.10 -0.56 -21.50
N ALA A 68 -3.45 0.56 -21.19
CA ALA A 68 -2.06 0.58 -20.74
C ALA A 68 -1.84 -0.07 -19.37
N LEU A 69 -2.92 -0.32 -18.59
CA LEU A 69 -2.83 -1.00 -17.31
C LEU A 69 -2.47 -2.47 -17.49
N VAL A 70 -1.36 -2.87 -16.90
CA VAL A 70 -0.92 -4.26 -16.82
C VAL A 70 -1.06 -4.74 -15.39
N ILE A 71 -1.76 -5.87 -15.22
CA ILE A 71 -1.92 -6.57 -13.94
C ILE A 71 -1.36 -7.98 -14.13
N GLU A 72 -0.25 -8.28 -13.46
CA GLU A 72 0.41 -9.59 -13.48
C GLU A 72 0.12 -10.32 -12.17
N ILE A 73 -0.64 -11.40 -12.25
CA ILE A 73 -0.95 -12.25 -11.09
C ILE A 73 0.15 -13.30 -10.97
N GLY A 74 0.73 -13.41 -9.77
CA GLY A 74 1.73 -14.40 -9.40
C GLY A 74 1.35 -15.11 -8.11
N GLN A 75 2.04 -16.22 -7.83
CA GLN A 75 1.96 -16.92 -6.55
C GLN A 75 3.31 -16.78 -5.85
N ALA A 76 3.28 -16.39 -4.58
CA ALA A 76 4.48 -16.31 -3.75
C ALA A 76 4.94 -17.72 -3.37
N ASP A 77 6.25 -17.90 -3.30
CA ASP A 77 6.88 -19.17 -2.88
C ASP A 77 6.91 -19.25 -1.34
N CYS A 78 5.70 -19.36 -0.75
CA CYS A 78 5.44 -19.49 0.68
C CYS A 78 4.57 -20.73 0.97
N GLU A 79 4.48 -21.16 2.24
CA GLU A 79 3.73 -22.38 2.61
C GLU A 79 2.26 -22.32 2.17
N MET A 80 1.64 -21.15 2.30
CA MET A 80 0.24 -20.89 1.93
C MET A 80 0.02 -20.68 0.42
N LYS A 81 1.10 -20.55 -0.38
CA LYS A 81 1.06 -20.20 -1.82
C LYS A 81 0.14 -19.02 -2.13
N THR A 82 0.26 -17.97 -1.32
CA THR A 82 -0.59 -16.77 -1.42
C THR A 82 -0.42 -16.08 -2.78
N GLU A 83 -1.53 -15.67 -3.38
CA GLU A 83 -1.56 -14.93 -4.64
C GLU A 83 -1.23 -13.45 -4.40
N TYR A 84 -0.48 -12.85 -5.33
CA TYR A 84 -0.21 -11.42 -5.38
C TYR A 84 -0.41 -10.91 -6.80
N ALA A 85 -0.68 -9.62 -6.95
CA ALA A 85 -0.74 -8.95 -8.25
C ALA A 85 0.23 -7.78 -8.30
N LEU A 86 1.10 -7.77 -9.31
CA LEU A 86 1.93 -6.63 -9.68
C LEU A 86 1.18 -5.80 -10.73
N CYS A 87 0.86 -4.57 -10.39
CA CYS A 87 0.14 -3.62 -11.24
C CYS A 87 1.07 -2.48 -11.66
N TYR A 88 1.08 -2.13 -12.95
CA TYR A 88 1.83 -1.01 -13.49
C TYR A 88 1.20 -0.48 -14.79
N CYS A 89 1.51 0.76 -15.14
CA CYS A 89 1.12 1.35 -16.43
C CYS A 89 2.25 1.18 -17.45
N ARG A 90 1.97 0.51 -18.56
CA ARG A 90 2.95 0.16 -19.61
C ARG A 90 3.64 1.38 -20.21
N ASP A 91 2.91 2.47 -20.39
CA ASP A 91 3.39 3.65 -21.11
C ASP A 91 4.36 4.49 -20.26
N THR A 92 4.18 4.48 -18.94
CA THR A 92 4.92 5.33 -18.00
C THR A 92 5.98 4.57 -17.20
N ALA A 93 5.80 3.25 -16.99
CA ALA A 93 6.73 2.45 -16.21
C ALA A 93 7.99 2.07 -17.00
N ASN A 94 9.16 2.26 -16.38
CA ASN A 94 10.43 1.84 -17.00
C ASN A 94 10.51 0.30 -17.07
N PRO A 95 10.66 -0.31 -18.26
CA PRO A 95 10.66 -1.77 -18.42
C PRO A 95 11.79 -2.47 -17.64
N LYS A 96 12.95 -1.82 -17.48
CA LYS A 96 14.06 -2.36 -16.67
C LYS A 96 13.68 -2.44 -15.20
N ALA A 97 12.97 -1.44 -14.68
CA ALA A 97 12.49 -1.41 -13.31
C ALA A 97 11.39 -2.45 -13.08
N VAL A 98 10.44 -2.60 -14.03
CA VAL A 98 9.41 -3.65 -14.02
C VAL A 98 10.07 -5.02 -13.87
N GLN A 99 11.07 -5.32 -14.72
CA GLN A 99 11.71 -6.62 -14.72
C GLN A 99 12.48 -6.90 -13.43
N LYS A 100 13.13 -5.89 -12.86
CA LYS A 100 13.79 -6.00 -11.55
C LYS A 100 12.78 -6.32 -10.45
N VAL A 101 11.68 -5.57 -10.36
CA VAL A 101 10.62 -5.81 -9.37
C VAL A 101 10.02 -7.20 -9.54
N ARG A 102 9.70 -7.61 -10.78
CA ARG A 102 9.18 -8.94 -11.10
C ARG A 102 10.11 -10.05 -10.64
N GLN A 103 11.41 -9.96 -10.96
CA GLN A 103 12.40 -10.96 -10.53
C GLN A 103 12.56 -11.01 -9.01
N THR A 104 12.52 -9.85 -8.35
CA THR A 104 12.60 -9.78 -6.89
C THR A 104 11.39 -10.44 -6.23
N LEU A 105 10.17 -10.20 -6.73
CA LEU A 105 8.95 -10.84 -6.20
C LEU A 105 8.96 -12.36 -6.43
N GLN A 106 9.48 -12.83 -7.56
CA GLN A 106 9.61 -14.26 -7.84
C GLN A 106 10.67 -14.95 -6.95
N ARG A 107 11.72 -14.23 -6.55
CA ARG A 107 12.77 -14.74 -5.64
C ARG A 107 12.40 -14.60 -4.17
N ALA A 108 11.38 -13.81 -3.85
CA ALA A 108 10.96 -13.61 -2.49
C ALA A 108 10.40 -14.91 -1.93
N ARG A 109 10.97 -15.36 -0.81
CA ARG A 109 10.57 -16.56 -0.06
C ARG A 109 10.19 -16.20 1.38
N PRO A 110 9.09 -15.47 1.58
CA PRO A 110 8.56 -15.27 2.92
C PRO A 110 7.99 -16.59 3.43
N GLN A 111 8.23 -16.93 4.70
CA GLN A 111 7.63 -18.13 5.32
C GLN A 111 6.09 -18.04 5.28
N LEU A 112 5.57 -16.84 5.54
CA LEU A 112 4.16 -16.52 5.51
C LEU A 112 3.95 -15.16 4.85
N LEU A 113 2.94 -15.04 4.00
CA LEU A 113 2.57 -13.79 3.33
C LEU A 113 1.15 -13.40 3.77
N LEU A 114 1.07 -12.60 4.85
CA LEU A 114 -0.19 -12.03 5.33
C LEU A 114 -0.45 -10.63 4.77
N ASP A 115 0.61 -9.89 4.47
CA ASP A 115 0.51 -8.50 4.05
C ASP A 115 1.53 -8.16 2.96
N SER A 116 1.21 -7.13 2.17
CA SER A 116 2.05 -6.58 1.12
C SER A 116 3.40 -6.06 1.65
N SER A 117 3.43 -5.61 2.91
CA SER A 117 4.63 -5.17 3.63
C SER A 117 5.74 -6.23 3.70
N TYR A 118 5.39 -7.52 3.62
CA TYR A 118 6.37 -8.60 3.68
C TYR A 118 7.31 -8.60 2.48
N PHE A 119 6.93 -8.04 1.32
CA PHE A 119 7.84 -7.96 0.17
C PHE A 119 8.93 -6.87 0.30
N VAL A 120 8.76 -5.96 1.25
CA VAL A 120 9.58 -4.74 1.37
C VAL A 120 11.07 -5.01 1.64
N PRO A 121 11.48 -5.99 2.47
CA PRO A 121 12.89 -6.33 2.65
C PRO A 121 13.58 -6.83 1.38
N TRP A 122 12.86 -7.57 0.53
CA TRP A 122 13.37 -8.08 -0.74
C TRP A 122 13.47 -6.99 -1.80
N LEU A 123 12.46 -6.10 -1.87
CA LEU A 123 12.43 -4.98 -2.82
C LEU A 123 13.51 -3.93 -2.51
N PHE A 124 13.76 -3.65 -1.23
CA PHE A 124 14.71 -2.64 -0.78
C PHE A 124 15.64 -3.20 0.31
N PRO A 125 16.64 -4.02 -0.05
CA PRO A 125 17.58 -4.57 0.91
C PRO A 125 18.51 -3.47 1.42
N CYS A 126 18.24 -2.95 2.63
CA CYS A 126 19.07 -1.94 3.30
C CYS A 126 19.15 -2.24 4.80
N LYS A 127 20.35 -2.14 5.38
CA LYS A 127 20.59 -2.34 6.83
C LYS A 127 20.05 -1.20 7.69
N ILE A 128 20.08 0.01 7.15
CA ILE A 128 19.61 1.23 7.81
C ILE A 128 18.65 1.90 6.85
N ARG A 129 17.45 2.23 7.33
CA ARG A 129 16.43 2.96 6.58
C ARG A 129 16.11 4.24 7.32
N THR A 130 16.50 5.37 6.75
CA THR A 130 16.14 6.70 7.26
C THR A 130 14.71 7.06 6.90
N PHE A 131 14.17 6.52 5.80
CA PHE A 131 12.79 6.76 5.34
C PHE A 131 12.15 5.49 4.78
N ALA A 132 10.81 5.47 4.74
CA ALA A 132 10.05 4.38 4.13
C ALA A 132 10.12 4.48 2.59
N PRO A 133 10.71 3.50 1.89
CA PRO A 133 10.84 3.52 0.42
C PRO A 133 9.52 3.15 -0.30
N VAL A 134 8.47 2.90 0.47
CA VAL A 134 7.17 2.42 0.02
C VAL A 134 6.06 3.17 0.74
N ARG A 135 4.92 3.31 0.09
CA ARG A 135 3.71 3.93 0.64
C ARG A 135 2.58 2.90 0.60
N TYR A 136 1.82 2.83 1.67
CA TYR A 136 0.63 1.98 1.72
C TYR A 136 -0.60 2.84 1.44
N THR A 137 -1.57 2.27 0.73
CA THR A 137 -2.88 2.89 0.62
C THR A 137 -3.97 1.85 0.67
N GLU A 138 -5.03 2.16 1.41
CA GLU A 138 -6.24 1.33 1.41
C GLU A 138 -7.19 1.75 0.28
N ARG A 139 -6.85 2.77 -0.52
CA ARG A 139 -7.75 3.35 -1.51
C ARG A 139 -7.37 3.02 -2.97
N PRO A 140 -8.30 2.47 -3.77
CA PRO A 140 -8.04 2.11 -5.17
C PRO A 140 -7.84 3.34 -6.06
N ILE A 141 -8.50 4.46 -5.76
CA ILE A 141 -8.35 5.70 -6.55
C ILE A 141 -6.94 6.29 -6.43
N VAL A 142 -6.32 6.15 -5.26
CA VAL A 142 -4.96 6.61 -4.97
C VAL A 142 -3.95 5.73 -5.70
N ALA A 143 -4.14 4.42 -5.62
CA ALA A 143 -3.35 3.47 -6.37
C ALA A 143 -3.42 3.76 -7.88
N ALA A 144 -4.60 4.03 -8.43
CA ALA A 144 -4.77 4.39 -9.83
C ALA A 144 -4.06 5.70 -10.21
N ALA A 145 -4.13 6.73 -9.36
CA ALA A 145 -3.39 7.98 -9.59
C ALA A 145 -1.87 7.75 -9.60
N LYS A 146 -1.35 7.00 -8.63
CA LYS A 146 0.08 6.68 -8.54
C LYS A 146 0.57 5.77 -9.68
N LEU A 147 -0.26 4.87 -10.18
CA LEU A 147 0.03 4.09 -11.40
C LEU A 147 0.23 5.00 -12.63
N ARG A 148 -0.55 6.07 -12.73
CA ARG A 148 -0.43 7.07 -13.81
C ARG A 148 0.83 7.92 -13.69
N GLU A 149 1.33 8.12 -12.47
CA GLU A 149 2.64 8.75 -12.20
C GLU A 149 3.82 7.82 -12.56
N GLY A 150 3.57 6.60 -13.03
CA GLY A 150 4.63 5.64 -13.39
C GLY A 150 5.14 4.78 -12.24
N LYS A 151 4.43 4.76 -11.10
CA LYS A 151 4.75 3.90 -9.96
C LYS A 151 4.18 2.50 -10.14
N PHE A 152 4.70 1.55 -9.37
CA PHE A 152 4.22 0.19 -9.26
C PHE A 152 3.31 0.05 -8.05
N VAL A 153 2.26 -0.76 -8.20
CA VAL A 153 1.35 -1.11 -7.11
C VAL A 153 1.35 -2.63 -6.95
N ILE A 154 1.53 -3.11 -5.73
CA ILE A 154 1.48 -4.54 -5.40
C ILE A 154 0.28 -4.78 -4.49
N LEU A 155 -0.55 -5.73 -4.89
CA LEU A 155 -1.70 -6.20 -4.13
C LEU A 155 -1.43 -7.64 -3.67
N VAL A 156 -1.85 -7.98 -2.46
CA VAL A 156 -1.72 -9.34 -1.90
C VAL A 156 -3.09 -9.84 -1.48
N ASN A 157 -3.38 -11.12 -1.76
CA ASN A 157 -4.61 -11.73 -1.31
C ASN A 157 -4.62 -11.88 0.22
N GLY A 158 -5.65 -11.36 0.88
CA GLY A 158 -5.78 -11.31 2.33
C GLY A 158 -5.32 -9.99 2.98
N SER A 159 -4.85 -9.01 2.20
CA SER A 159 -4.52 -7.68 2.70
C SER A 159 -5.44 -6.61 2.09
N PRO A 160 -6.09 -5.78 2.91
CA PRO A 160 -6.89 -4.64 2.45
C PRO A 160 -6.04 -3.42 2.09
N SER A 161 -4.70 -3.56 2.01
CA SER A 161 -3.79 -2.47 1.67
C SER A 161 -2.98 -2.76 0.41
N ALA A 162 -2.78 -1.72 -0.40
CA ALA A 162 -1.94 -1.76 -1.59
C ALA A 162 -0.58 -1.11 -1.31
N LEU A 163 0.48 -1.79 -1.71
CA LEU A 163 1.86 -1.31 -1.61
C LEU A 163 2.25 -0.53 -2.86
N ILE A 164 2.53 0.76 -2.73
CA ILE A 164 3.01 1.63 -3.81
C ILE A 164 4.53 1.80 -3.70
N LEU A 165 5.24 1.63 -4.82
CA LEU A 165 6.68 1.83 -4.90
C LEU A 165 7.13 2.38 -6.28
N PRO A 166 8.29 3.07 -6.36
CA PRO A 166 9.01 3.65 -5.22
C PRO A 166 8.24 4.85 -4.65
N ALA A 167 8.30 5.04 -3.32
CA ALA A 167 7.80 6.24 -2.67
C ALA A 167 8.96 7.22 -2.43
N LEU A 168 8.75 8.49 -2.77
CA LEU A 168 9.69 9.57 -2.47
C LEU A 168 9.37 10.21 -1.12
N PHE A 169 10.38 10.75 -0.42
CA PHE A 169 10.19 11.43 0.86
C PHE A 169 9.17 12.60 0.78
N CYS A 170 9.21 13.34 -0.32
CA CYS A 170 8.29 14.47 -0.55
C CYS A 170 6.81 14.04 -0.56
N GLU A 171 6.51 12.80 -0.95
CA GLU A 171 5.13 12.28 -1.01
C GLU A 171 4.54 12.03 0.36
N ASN A 172 5.37 11.97 1.41
CA ASN A 172 4.89 11.86 2.78
C ASN A 172 4.18 13.14 3.26
N PHE A 173 4.41 14.26 2.57
CA PHE A 173 3.76 15.54 2.84
C PHE A 173 2.49 15.75 1.99
N GLU A 174 2.23 14.88 1.02
CA GLU A 174 1.02 14.89 0.21
C GLU A 174 -0.15 14.23 0.97
N CYS A 175 -1.19 15.01 1.26
CA CYS A 175 -2.47 14.46 1.71
C CYS A 175 -3.41 14.27 0.51
N LEU A 176 -4.30 13.28 0.59
CA LEU A 176 -5.27 13.03 -0.49
C LEU A 176 -6.28 14.16 -0.65
N ASP A 177 -6.63 14.84 0.45
CA ASP A 177 -7.47 16.03 0.41
C ASP A 177 -6.83 17.18 -0.38
N ASP A 178 -5.50 17.18 -0.55
CA ASP A 178 -4.79 18.17 -1.37
C ASP A 178 -5.14 18.02 -2.86
N TYR A 179 -5.59 16.85 -3.32
CA TYR A 179 -6.05 16.62 -4.70
C TYR A 179 -7.52 17.01 -4.91
N ALA A 180 -8.31 17.15 -3.84
CA ALA A 180 -9.73 17.51 -3.90
C ALA A 180 -9.99 19.02 -3.74
N GLY A 181 -9.01 19.76 -3.19
CA GLY A 181 -9.07 21.21 -3.02
C GLY A 181 -8.54 22.00 -4.22
N THR A 182 -8.69 23.32 -4.16
CA THR A 182 -8.01 24.23 -5.10
C THR A 182 -6.49 24.14 -4.93
N ALA A 183 -5.76 24.06 -6.04
CA ALA A 183 -4.30 23.90 -6.08
C ALA A 183 -3.53 24.92 -5.21
N TYR A 184 -4.05 26.15 -5.09
CA TYR A 184 -3.48 27.18 -4.22
C TYR A 184 -3.51 26.80 -2.74
N PHE A 185 -4.63 26.27 -2.25
CA PHE A 185 -4.79 25.88 -0.85
C PHE A 185 -3.96 24.65 -0.51
N ALA A 186 -3.93 23.66 -1.40
CA ALA A 186 -3.06 22.49 -1.30
C ALA A 186 -1.57 22.86 -1.22
N SER A 187 -1.14 23.80 -2.06
CA SER A 187 0.25 24.27 -2.06
C SER A 187 0.60 25.02 -0.77
N PHE A 188 -0.32 25.84 -0.26
CA PHE A 188 -0.15 26.54 1.02
C PHE A 188 0.01 25.55 2.19
N LEU A 189 -0.87 24.56 2.29
CA LEU A 189 -0.77 23.52 3.33
C LEU A 189 0.54 22.74 3.22
N ARG A 190 1.02 22.46 2.00
CA ARG A 190 2.29 21.77 1.77
C ARG A 190 3.48 22.58 2.29
N VAL A 191 3.52 23.90 2.02
CA VAL A 191 4.55 24.80 2.55
C VAL A 191 4.49 24.85 4.07
N LEU A 192 3.29 24.95 4.65
CA LEU A 192 3.11 24.96 6.11
C LEU A 192 3.66 23.69 6.75
N LYS A 193 3.37 22.50 6.19
CA LYS A 193 3.89 21.22 6.68
C LYS A 193 5.42 21.16 6.63
N TYR A 194 6.05 21.70 5.58
CA TYR A 194 7.52 21.78 5.52
C TYR A 194 8.07 22.67 6.63
N ILE A 195 7.49 23.85 6.84
CA ILE A 195 7.90 24.77 7.92
C ILE A 195 7.73 24.10 9.28
N SER A 196 6.59 23.45 9.54
CA SER A 196 6.34 22.74 10.80
C SER A 196 7.32 21.58 11.02
N PHE A 197 7.68 20.85 9.97
CA PHE A 197 8.68 19.79 10.05
C PHE A 197 10.05 20.34 10.44
N TYR A 198 10.50 21.42 9.80
CA TYR A 198 11.76 22.08 10.16
C TYR A 198 11.72 22.62 11.58
N LEU A 199 10.63 23.29 11.97
CA LEU A 199 10.47 23.81 13.32
C LEU A 199 10.54 22.68 14.35
N SER A 200 9.84 21.57 14.14
CA SER A 200 9.85 20.44 15.09
C SER A 200 11.24 19.83 15.31
N ILE A 201 12.08 19.77 14.26
CA ILE A 201 13.45 19.22 14.36
C ILE A 201 14.41 20.23 14.98
N PHE A 202 14.33 21.50 14.58
CA PHE A 202 15.32 22.51 14.97
C PHE A 202 14.96 23.28 16.25
N LEU A 203 13.66 23.42 16.58
CA LEU A 203 13.20 24.20 17.74
C LEU A 203 13.73 23.67 19.08
N PRO A 204 13.79 22.34 19.34
CA PRO A 204 14.42 21.83 20.56
C PRO A 204 15.91 22.20 20.66
N GLY A 205 16.63 22.14 19.53
CA GLY A 205 18.05 22.52 19.49
C GLY A 205 18.26 24.02 19.73
N VAL A 206 17.43 24.86 19.10
CA VAL A 206 17.44 26.31 19.31
C VAL A 206 17.10 26.66 20.76
N PHE A 207 16.12 25.98 21.36
CA PHE A 207 15.75 26.17 22.75
C PHE A 207 16.91 25.86 23.70
N VAL A 208 17.61 24.74 23.52
CA VAL A 208 18.78 24.38 24.34
C VAL A 208 19.91 25.38 24.16
N CYS A 209 20.21 25.81 22.93
CA CYS A 209 21.22 26.83 22.68
C CYS A 209 20.87 28.16 23.38
N TRP A 210 19.61 28.57 23.35
CA TRP A 210 19.16 29.80 24.00
C TRP A 210 19.27 29.69 25.52
N ALA A 211 18.79 28.59 26.11
CA ALA A 211 18.83 28.36 27.54
C ALA A 211 20.25 28.33 28.12
N VAL A 212 21.23 27.82 27.37
CA VAL A 212 22.62 27.69 27.83
C VAL A 212 23.44 28.97 27.59
N TYR A 213 23.27 29.64 26.45
CA TYR A 213 24.14 30.75 26.06
C TYR A 213 23.54 32.15 26.29
N LEU A 214 22.21 32.28 26.36
CA LEU A 214 21.52 33.55 26.62
C LEU A 214 20.42 33.38 27.70
N PRO A 215 20.77 32.99 28.94
CA PRO A 215 19.80 32.81 30.01
C PRO A 215 19.08 34.11 30.42
N GLU A 216 19.70 35.27 30.17
CA GLU A 216 19.13 36.60 30.52
C GLU A 216 17.89 36.98 29.69
N LEU A 217 17.64 36.29 28.57
CA LEU A 217 16.48 36.53 27.70
C LEU A 217 15.28 35.63 28.01
N LEU A 218 15.43 34.65 28.91
CA LEU A 218 14.35 33.75 29.31
C LEU A 218 13.75 34.21 30.65
N PRO A 219 12.42 34.32 30.76
CA PRO A 219 11.77 34.57 32.04
C PRO A 219 12.15 33.46 33.03
N PRO A 220 12.43 33.77 34.31
CA PRO A 220 12.86 32.79 35.31
C PRO A 220 11.81 31.72 35.65
N GLN A 221 10.62 31.79 35.05
CA GLN A 221 9.52 30.84 35.21
C GLN A 221 9.60 29.64 34.24
N LEU A 222 10.48 29.71 33.22
CA LEU A 222 10.65 28.71 32.16
C LEU A 222 11.98 27.92 32.24
N LEU A 223 12.84 28.27 33.21
CA LEU A 223 14.11 27.61 33.55
C LEU A 223 13.85 26.57 34.66
#